data_AF-A0A6M3IJ15-F1
#
_entry.id   AF-A0A6M3IJ15-F1
#
_cell.length_a   1.000
_cell.length_b   1.000
_cell.length_c   1.000
_cell.angle_alpha   90.00
_cell.angle_beta   90.00
_cell.angle_gamma   90.00
#
_symmetry.space_group_name_H-M   'P 1'
#
loop_
_entity.id
_entity.type
_entity.pdbx_description
1 polymer ?
#
loop_
_entity_poly.entity_id
_entity_poly.type
_entity_poly.pdbx_seq_one_letter_code
_entity_poly.pdbx_strand_id
1 'polypeptide(L)'
;MSRLNRQKFCACGCGSLIISKDQKVIIIHNHFTKEMRYKISKSKIGKGHPCSEETKKKLSKVLKGRKAWWIKPWSDEARRKMSISKIGPLNPNWKGGTWANRKRGGRFNCKGIKRSEETKRKMSISKIGSKNPNFGKTYTNKEKAHLSHKFSKNGNPNWGGGKFVSCQICGEKVWKGPKSNVKTCGRRCGNLLQSINTKGSGASNWQGGISCLPYPFEFNKKLKKEISVRDHYKCQNPLCRNNSKKFGVHHIDYNKKNIKFRNLIYLCFSCNTRANFDRTKWKNIYSLVIKEKYELNRYSINI
;
A
#
# COMPACT_ATOMS: atom_id res chain seq x y z
N MET A 1 -29.87 -26.82 -19.40
CA MET A 1 -28.40 -26.98 -19.40
C MET A 1 -27.88 -26.81 -17.97
N SER A 2 -27.55 -27.93 -17.32
CA SER A 2 -27.03 -27.99 -15.95
C SER A 2 -25.62 -27.39 -15.87
N ARG A 3 -25.41 -26.41 -14.98
CA ARG A 3 -24.09 -25.83 -14.72
C ARG A 3 -23.24 -26.87 -13.96
N LEU A 4 -22.33 -27.53 -14.65
CA LEU A 4 -21.31 -28.37 -14.04
C LEU A 4 -20.51 -27.54 -13.02
N ASN A 5 -20.55 -27.95 -11.75
CA ASN A 5 -19.80 -27.36 -10.66
C ASN A 5 -18.28 -27.49 -10.93
N ARG A 6 -17.63 -26.40 -11.36
CA ARG A 6 -16.17 -26.37 -11.50
C ARG A 6 -15.53 -26.39 -10.10
N GLN A 7 -14.89 -27.52 -9.76
CA GLN A 7 -14.04 -27.62 -8.57
C GLN A 7 -12.90 -26.59 -8.68
N LYS A 8 -12.70 -25.79 -7.63
CA LYS A 8 -11.59 -24.83 -7.54
C LYS A 8 -10.49 -25.41 -6.65
N PHE A 9 -9.25 -25.35 -7.08
CA PHE A 9 -8.08 -25.84 -6.35
C PHE A 9 -7.23 -24.68 -5.80
N CYS A 10 -6.45 -24.93 -4.74
CA CYS A 10 -5.54 -23.92 -4.17
C CYS A 10 -4.59 -23.34 -5.22
N ALA A 11 -4.50 -22.01 -5.29
CA ALA A 11 -3.56 -21.30 -6.17
C ALA A 11 -2.07 -21.57 -5.81
N CYS A 12 -1.80 -22.18 -4.67
CA CYS A 12 -0.48 -22.59 -4.23
C CYS A 12 0.04 -23.88 -4.91
N GLY A 13 -0.77 -24.54 -5.74
CA GLY A 13 -0.38 -25.76 -6.47
C GLY A 13 -0.44 -27.05 -5.66
N CYS A 14 -1.00 -27.05 -4.45
CA CYS A 14 -1.02 -28.21 -3.56
C CYS A 14 -2.14 -29.23 -3.86
N GLY A 15 -2.96 -29.00 -4.89
CA GLY A 15 -4.08 -29.89 -5.26
C GLY A 15 -5.25 -29.94 -4.27
N SER A 16 -5.25 -29.13 -3.19
CA SER A 16 -6.34 -29.14 -2.22
C SER A 16 -7.59 -28.44 -2.76
N LEU A 17 -8.75 -29.08 -2.56
CA LEU A 17 -10.06 -28.59 -2.99
C LEU A 17 -10.55 -27.43 -2.13
N ILE A 18 -11.00 -26.35 -2.78
CA ILE A 18 -11.60 -25.19 -2.13
C ILE A 18 -13.10 -25.45 -1.97
N ILE A 19 -13.52 -25.79 -0.76
CA ILE A 19 -14.94 -25.99 -0.45
C ILE A 19 -15.58 -24.62 -0.15
N SER A 20 -16.47 -24.17 -1.03
CA SER A 20 -17.31 -22.99 -0.82
C SER A 20 -18.63 -23.43 -0.21
N LYS A 21 -18.82 -23.27 1.10
CA LYS A 21 -20.14 -23.52 1.70
C LYS A 21 -21.12 -22.35 1.50
N ASP A 22 -20.69 -21.10 1.54
CA ASP A 22 -21.60 -19.94 1.39
C ASP A 22 -20.87 -18.67 0.88
N GLN A 23 -20.26 -18.73 -0.31
CA GLN A 23 -19.46 -17.64 -0.92
C GLN A 23 -18.25 -17.13 -0.10
N LYS A 24 -18.05 -17.56 1.14
CA LYS A 24 -16.83 -17.33 1.92
C LYS A 24 -15.84 -18.46 1.67
N VAL A 25 -14.78 -18.13 0.95
CA VAL A 25 -13.64 -19.02 0.71
C VAL A 25 -12.85 -19.15 2.02
N ILE A 26 -12.96 -20.29 2.69
CA ILE A 26 -12.12 -20.62 3.86
C ILE A 26 -10.89 -21.35 3.35
N ILE A 27 -9.76 -20.67 3.32
CA ILE A 27 -8.47 -21.25 2.97
C ILE A 27 -7.82 -21.77 4.27
N ILE A 28 -7.92 -23.07 4.53
CA ILE A 28 -7.22 -23.68 5.67
C ILE A 28 -5.78 -24.02 5.24
N HIS A 29 -4.86 -23.07 5.37
CA HIS A 29 -3.43 -23.33 5.17
C HIS A 29 -2.82 -23.95 6.43
N ASN A 30 -2.70 -25.27 6.47
CA ASN A 30 -1.84 -25.95 7.44
C ASN A 30 -0.87 -26.91 6.71
N HIS A 31 -0.05 -26.32 5.84
CA HIS A 31 0.90 -27.02 4.96
C HIS A 31 2.23 -27.32 5.65
N PHE A 32 2.23 -28.23 6.61
CA PHE A 32 3.44 -28.99 6.92
C PHE A 32 3.33 -30.34 6.22
N THR A 33 4.24 -30.62 5.27
CA THR A 33 4.41 -31.97 4.71
C THR A 33 4.68 -32.95 5.85
N LYS A 34 4.38 -34.25 5.65
CA LYS A 34 4.71 -35.28 6.66
C LYS A 34 6.18 -35.18 7.09
N GLU A 35 7.07 -34.92 6.12
CA GLU A 35 8.50 -34.70 6.36
C GLU A 35 8.79 -33.44 7.19
N MET A 36 8.14 -32.29 6.91
CA MET A 36 8.30 -31.09 7.74
C MET A 36 7.77 -31.28 9.16
N ARG A 37 6.63 -31.98 9.32
CA ARG A 37 6.10 -32.34 10.66
C ARG A 37 7.09 -33.22 11.41
N TYR A 38 7.69 -34.18 10.72
CA TYR A 38 8.73 -35.04 11.29
C TYR A 38 9.97 -34.24 11.70
N LYS A 39 10.48 -33.33 10.85
CA LYS A 39 11.63 -32.45 11.17
C LYS A 39 11.34 -31.53 12.36
N ILE A 40 10.15 -30.93 12.42
CA ILE A 40 9.73 -30.09 13.56
C ILE A 40 9.63 -30.94 14.83
N SER A 41 9.05 -32.14 14.75
CA SER A 41 8.95 -33.07 15.88
C SER A 41 10.35 -33.44 16.40
N LYS A 42 11.24 -33.92 15.52
CA LYS A 42 12.63 -34.27 15.86
C LYS A 42 13.40 -33.11 16.48
N SER A 43 13.22 -31.89 15.95
CA SER A 43 13.92 -30.70 16.47
C SER A 43 13.53 -30.31 17.90
N LYS A 44 12.37 -30.78 18.39
CA LYS A 44 11.86 -30.52 19.74
C LYS A 44 12.19 -31.63 20.74
N ILE A 45 12.58 -32.82 20.27
CA ILE A 45 13.06 -33.91 21.13
C ILE A 45 14.35 -33.42 21.82
N GLY A 46 14.32 -33.34 23.16
CA GLY A 46 15.45 -32.90 23.99
C GLY A 46 15.57 -31.40 24.27
N LYS A 47 14.69 -30.54 23.70
CA LYS A 47 14.73 -29.07 23.93
C LYS A 47 13.68 -28.55 24.90
N GLY A 48 13.03 -29.43 25.66
CA GLY A 48 12.11 -29.06 26.73
C GLY A 48 12.33 -29.96 27.94
N HIS A 49 12.19 -29.40 29.14
CA HIS A 49 12.11 -30.22 30.35
C HIS A 49 10.90 -31.16 30.22
N PRO A 50 11.10 -32.49 30.28
CA PRO A 50 9.99 -33.42 30.22
C PRO A 50 9.05 -33.14 31.39
N CYS A 51 7.80 -32.81 31.08
CA CYS A 51 6.77 -32.64 32.09
C CYS A 51 6.53 -34.01 32.75
N SER A 52 6.56 -34.09 34.08
CA SER A 52 6.31 -35.36 34.77
C SER A 52 4.89 -35.87 34.47
N GLU A 53 4.68 -37.19 34.55
CA GLU A 53 3.35 -37.79 34.36
C GLU A 53 2.32 -37.23 35.34
N GLU A 54 2.75 -36.88 36.55
CA GLU A 54 1.91 -36.22 37.54
C GLU A 54 1.47 -34.82 37.07
N THR A 55 2.38 -34.02 36.53
CA THR A 55 2.05 -32.70 35.97
C THR A 55 1.15 -32.82 34.74
N LYS A 56 1.34 -33.83 33.89
CA LYS A 56 0.44 -34.11 32.76
C LYS A 56 -0.96 -34.46 33.23
N LYS A 57 -1.11 -35.31 34.26
CA LYS A 57 -2.41 -35.64 34.88
C LYS A 57 -3.08 -34.39 35.49
N LYS A 58 -2.32 -33.55 36.19
CA LYS A 58 -2.80 -32.27 36.75
C LYS A 58 -3.32 -31.34 35.64
N LEU A 59 -2.54 -31.13 34.57
CA LEU A 59 -2.96 -30.32 33.42
C LEU A 59 -4.20 -30.87 32.71
N SER A 60 -4.26 -32.19 32.52
CA SER A 60 -5.42 -32.86 31.90
C SER A 60 -6.70 -32.67 32.73
N LYS A 61 -6.63 -32.80 34.06
CA LYS A 61 -7.77 -32.54 34.96
C LYS A 61 -8.22 -31.07 34.90
N VAL A 62 -7.29 -30.12 34.86
CA VAL A 62 -7.61 -28.68 34.76
C VAL A 62 -8.24 -28.31 33.41
N LEU A 63 -7.89 -29.02 32.34
CA LEU A 63 -8.40 -28.75 30.99
C LEU A 63 -9.72 -29.45 30.69
N LYS A 64 -10.03 -30.60 31.32
CA LYS A 64 -11.34 -31.26 31.20
C LYS A 64 -12.44 -30.32 31.71
N GLY A 65 -13.35 -29.93 30.81
CA GLY A 65 -14.48 -29.03 31.11
C GLY A 65 -14.25 -27.54 30.82
N ARG A 66 -13.01 -27.11 30.56
CA ARG A 66 -12.76 -25.75 30.05
C ARG A 66 -13.16 -25.68 28.58
N LYS A 67 -14.29 -25.03 28.27
CA LYS A 67 -14.57 -24.57 26.90
C LYS A 67 -13.37 -23.75 26.44
N ALA A 68 -12.81 -24.08 25.27
CA ALA A 68 -11.63 -23.41 24.76
C ALA A 68 -11.84 -21.89 24.77
N TRP A 69 -10.86 -21.12 25.25
CA TRP A 69 -11.07 -19.69 25.53
C TRP A 69 -11.56 -18.92 24.30
N TRP A 70 -11.25 -19.42 23.09
CA TRP A 70 -11.60 -18.79 21.82
C TRP A 70 -13.06 -19.00 21.43
N ILE A 71 -13.78 -19.88 22.12
CA ILE A 71 -15.20 -20.18 21.86
C ILE A 71 -16.12 -19.25 22.68
N LYS A 72 -15.67 -18.74 23.84
CA LYS A 72 -16.44 -17.72 24.58
C LYS A 72 -16.04 -16.33 24.07
N PRO A 73 -16.96 -15.58 23.43
CA PRO A 73 -16.71 -14.17 23.16
C PRO A 73 -16.45 -13.48 24.50
N TRP A 74 -15.40 -12.66 24.54
CA TRP A 74 -15.06 -11.91 25.74
C TRP A 74 -16.22 -10.99 26.10
N SER A 75 -16.55 -10.88 27.39
CA SER A 75 -17.49 -9.85 27.85
C SER A 75 -17.01 -8.47 27.40
N ASP A 76 -17.94 -7.54 27.20
CA ASP A 76 -17.58 -6.19 26.79
C ASP A 76 -16.66 -5.51 27.82
N GLU A 77 -16.83 -5.84 29.11
CA GLU A 77 -15.95 -5.40 30.18
C GLU A 77 -14.51 -5.93 30.02
N ALA A 78 -14.33 -7.23 29.73
CA ALA A 78 -13.01 -7.82 29.49
C ALA A 78 -12.35 -7.23 28.23
N ARG A 79 -13.12 -7.00 27.16
CA ARG A 79 -12.66 -6.29 25.95
C ARG A 79 -12.21 -4.87 26.27
N ARG A 80 -12.96 -4.15 27.11
CA ARG A 80 -12.64 -2.80 27.56
C ARG A 80 -11.35 -2.77 28.39
N LYS A 81 -11.20 -3.64 29.39
CA LYS A 81 -9.99 -3.74 30.22
C LYS A 81 -8.74 -4.05 29.39
N MET A 82 -8.83 -4.96 28.42
CA MET A 82 -7.72 -5.26 27.52
C MET A 82 -7.38 -4.12 26.55
N SER A 83 -8.39 -3.37 26.10
CA SER A 83 -8.20 -2.19 25.26
C SER A 83 -7.45 -1.10 26.03
N ILE A 84 -7.87 -0.86 27.28
CA ILE A 84 -7.23 0.10 28.18
C ILE A 84 -5.79 -0.31 28.49
N SER A 85 -5.51 -1.59 28.81
CA SER A 85 -4.14 -2.02 29.10
C SER A 85 -3.19 -1.95 27.91
N LYS A 86 -3.72 -1.96 26.68
CA LYS A 86 -2.93 -1.84 25.44
C LYS A 86 -2.69 -0.39 25.02
N ILE A 87 -3.37 0.58 25.62
CA ILE A 87 -3.34 1.99 25.22
C ILE A 87 -2.91 2.86 26.40
N GLY A 88 -2.13 3.90 26.14
CA GLY A 88 -1.77 4.89 27.15
C GLY A 88 -0.78 4.38 28.23
N PRO A 89 -0.73 5.05 29.39
CA PRO A 89 0.33 4.87 30.40
C PRO A 89 0.37 3.50 31.08
N LEU A 90 -0.74 2.76 31.08
CA LEU A 90 -0.80 1.41 31.66
C LEU A 90 -0.15 0.34 30.77
N ASN A 91 0.18 0.66 29.52
CA ASN A 91 0.92 -0.26 28.67
C ASN A 91 2.42 -0.16 29.00
N PRO A 92 3.09 -1.24 29.45
CA PRO A 92 4.53 -1.21 29.78
C PRO A 92 5.43 -0.84 28.59
N ASN A 93 4.92 -0.85 27.35
CA ASN A 93 5.61 -0.39 26.15
C ASN A 93 5.27 1.06 25.74
N TRP A 94 4.53 1.81 26.57
CA TRP A 94 4.20 3.22 26.32
C TRP A 94 5.37 4.12 26.71
N LYS A 95 5.90 4.85 25.74
CA LYS A 95 7.05 5.76 25.89
C LYS A 95 6.64 7.24 25.85
N GLY A 96 5.48 7.59 26.37
CA GLY A 96 5.07 9.00 26.55
C GLY A 96 4.59 9.75 25.30
N GLY A 97 4.08 9.07 24.26
CA GLY A 97 3.60 9.73 23.03
C GLY A 97 2.07 9.84 22.92
N THR A 98 1.56 11.00 22.49
CA THR A 98 0.16 11.17 22.07
C THR A 98 -0.12 10.26 20.87
N TRP A 99 -1.18 9.44 20.98
CA TRP A 99 -1.52 8.42 19.98
C TRP A 99 -1.83 8.99 18.58
N ALA A 100 -2.05 10.31 18.47
CA ALA A 100 -2.37 11.00 17.23
C ALA A 100 -1.30 10.82 16.11
N ASN A 101 -0.04 10.55 16.45
CA ASN A 101 1.03 10.36 15.46
C ASN A 101 1.38 8.91 15.15
N ARG A 102 0.74 7.93 15.81
CA ARG A 102 1.06 6.51 15.66
C ARG A 102 0.15 5.87 14.60
N LYS A 103 0.38 6.17 13.31
CA LYS A 103 -0.28 5.45 12.22
C LYS A 103 0.00 3.94 12.38
N ARG A 104 -1.10 3.19 12.52
CA ARG A 104 -1.16 1.75 12.86
C ARG A 104 -0.40 0.89 11.84
N GLY A 105 0.37 -0.08 12.34
CA GLY A 105 0.50 -1.40 11.71
C GLY A 105 1.72 -1.67 10.82
N GLY A 106 2.61 -0.70 10.55
CA GLY A 106 3.87 -1.00 9.86
C GLY A 106 4.96 -1.37 10.85
N ARG A 107 5.80 -2.38 10.55
CA ARG A 107 7.16 -2.43 11.09
C ARG A 107 7.76 -1.05 10.79
N PHE A 108 7.82 -0.17 11.79
CA PHE A 108 8.48 1.12 11.65
C PHE A 108 9.95 0.79 11.42
N ASN A 109 10.35 0.74 10.16
CA ASN A 109 11.72 1.01 9.79
C ASN A 109 12.06 2.32 10.49
N CYS A 110 12.95 2.30 11.48
CA CYS A 110 13.46 3.49 12.16
C CYS A 110 14.26 4.42 11.21
N LYS A 111 14.05 4.30 9.89
CA LYS A 111 14.62 5.15 8.84
C LYS A 111 14.09 6.56 9.06
N GLY A 112 14.89 7.41 9.70
CA GLY A 112 14.64 8.84 9.86
C GLY A 112 14.58 9.34 11.30
N ILE A 113 14.42 8.46 12.31
CA ILE A 113 14.51 8.90 13.71
C ILE A 113 15.99 9.11 14.03
N LYS A 114 16.41 10.38 14.12
CA LYS A 114 17.73 10.73 14.64
C LYS A 114 17.78 10.27 16.09
N ARG A 115 18.72 9.37 16.41
CA ARG A 115 18.98 8.97 17.80
C ARG A 115 19.43 10.20 18.60
N SER A 116 19.03 10.30 19.86
CA SER A 116 19.57 11.32 20.76
C SER A 116 21.09 11.20 20.86
N GLU A 117 21.77 12.33 21.09
CA GLU A 117 23.23 12.34 21.28
C GLU A 117 23.65 11.42 22.43
N GLU A 118 22.88 11.37 23.51
CA GLU A 118 23.10 10.43 24.62
C GLU A 118 23.07 8.96 24.15
N THR A 119 22.10 8.58 23.30
CA THR A 119 22.01 7.22 22.76
C THR A 119 23.19 6.92 21.82
N LYS A 120 23.57 7.88 20.98
CA LYS A 120 24.76 7.74 20.10
C LYS A 120 26.03 7.55 20.94
N ARG A 121 26.18 8.31 22.03
CA ARG A 121 27.29 8.21 22.98
C ARG A 121 27.30 6.83 23.65
N LYS A 122 26.18 6.34 24.17
CA LYS A 122 26.08 4.98 24.76
C LYS A 122 26.44 3.89 23.75
N MET A 123 25.97 4.00 22.50
CA MET A 123 26.33 3.06 21.43
C MET A 123 27.82 3.14 21.03
N SER A 124 28.43 4.32 21.14
CA SER A 124 29.86 4.52 20.91
C SER A 124 30.68 3.89 22.04
N ILE A 125 30.35 4.17 23.30
CA ILE A 125 31.00 3.57 24.49
C ILE A 125 30.87 2.04 24.47
N SER A 126 29.72 1.48 24.08
CA SER A 126 29.60 0.02 23.98
C SER A 126 30.50 -0.61 22.91
N LYS A 127 30.94 0.17 21.92
CA LYS A 127 31.87 -0.26 20.86
C LYS A 127 33.33 -0.03 21.22
N ILE A 128 33.63 0.85 22.18
CA ILE A 128 34.98 1.25 22.57
C ILE A 128 35.13 0.96 24.06
N GLY A 129 35.69 -0.20 24.41
CA GLY A 129 35.94 -0.59 25.80
C GLY A 129 35.91 -2.10 26.00
N SER A 130 36.26 -2.54 27.22
CA SER A 130 36.43 -3.95 27.60
C SER A 130 35.20 -4.84 27.39
N LYS A 131 34.00 -4.24 27.28
CA LYS A 131 32.76 -4.96 26.96
C LYS A 131 32.62 -5.32 25.48
N ASN A 132 33.39 -4.71 24.58
CA ASN A 132 33.45 -5.12 23.18
C ASN A 132 34.28 -6.41 23.11
N PRO A 133 33.74 -7.53 22.57
CA PRO A 133 34.48 -8.79 22.43
C PRO A 133 35.78 -8.71 21.64
N ASN A 134 36.01 -7.60 20.92
CA ASN A 134 37.24 -7.35 20.17
C ASN A 134 38.17 -6.31 20.81
N PHE A 135 37.83 -5.77 21.99
CA PHE A 135 38.71 -4.86 22.71
C PHE A 135 39.97 -5.58 23.17
N GLY A 136 41.14 -4.98 22.91
CA GLY A 136 42.44 -5.57 23.23
C GLY A 136 42.91 -6.70 22.29
N LYS A 137 42.10 -7.13 21.32
CA LYS A 137 42.54 -8.11 20.32
C LYS A 137 43.46 -7.45 19.31
N THR A 138 44.74 -7.77 19.36
CA THR A 138 45.70 -7.43 18.31
C THR A 138 45.70 -8.51 17.25
N TYR A 139 45.41 -8.15 16.00
CA TYR A 139 45.54 -9.08 14.88
C TYR A 139 46.97 -9.08 14.37
N THR A 140 47.54 -10.27 14.24
CA THR A 140 48.80 -10.48 13.53
C THR A 140 48.66 -10.08 12.06
N ASN A 141 49.78 -9.78 11.38
CA ASN A 141 49.75 -9.43 9.95
C ASN A 141 49.14 -10.56 9.11
N LYS A 142 49.34 -11.83 9.52
CA LYS A 142 48.73 -13.00 8.88
C LYS A 142 47.21 -13.03 9.03
N GLU A 143 46.68 -12.73 10.22
CA GLU A 143 45.23 -12.64 10.45
C GLU A 143 44.61 -11.45 9.71
N LYS A 144 45.29 -10.30 9.68
CA LYS A 144 44.87 -9.14 8.87
C LYS A 144 44.80 -9.50 7.38
N ALA A 145 45.82 -10.20 6.86
CA ALA A 145 45.84 -10.68 5.47
C ALA A 145 44.72 -11.69 5.21
N HIS A 146 44.47 -12.64 6.12
CA HIS A 146 43.38 -13.60 5.99
C HIS A 146 42.00 -12.94 5.99
N LEU A 147 41.75 -11.99 6.90
CA LEU A 147 40.51 -11.20 6.92
C LEU A 147 40.36 -10.39 5.63
N SER A 148 41.43 -9.72 5.18
CA SER A 148 41.45 -8.98 3.91
C SER A 148 41.10 -9.88 2.73
N HIS A 149 41.72 -11.05 2.63
CA HIS A 149 41.43 -12.04 1.59
C HIS A 149 39.98 -12.53 1.66
N LYS A 150 39.48 -12.86 2.85
CA LYS A 150 38.11 -13.34 3.09
C LYS A 150 37.03 -12.33 2.67
N PHE A 151 37.33 -11.03 2.75
CA PHE A 151 36.44 -9.96 2.29
C PHE A 151 36.72 -9.47 0.87
N SER A 152 37.82 -9.93 0.24
CA SER A 152 38.11 -9.67 -1.17
C SER A 152 37.10 -10.38 -2.08
N LYS A 153 37.00 -9.92 -3.33
CA LYS A 153 36.12 -10.54 -4.34
C LYS A 153 36.39 -12.03 -4.52
N ASN A 154 37.65 -12.46 -4.41
CA ASN A 154 38.07 -13.84 -4.69
C ASN A 154 37.94 -14.76 -3.46
N GLY A 155 38.00 -14.21 -2.24
CA GLY A 155 37.94 -15.02 -1.00
C GLY A 155 36.57 -15.07 -0.33
N ASN A 156 35.57 -14.31 -0.82
CA ASN A 156 34.22 -14.34 -0.27
C ASN A 156 33.35 -15.35 -1.03
N PRO A 157 32.96 -16.50 -0.44
CA PRO A 157 32.13 -17.50 -1.13
C PRO A 157 30.73 -16.97 -1.48
N ASN A 158 30.29 -15.87 -0.86
CA ASN A 158 29.03 -15.21 -1.21
C ASN A 158 29.17 -14.19 -2.35
N TRP A 159 30.38 -13.97 -2.88
CA TRP A 159 30.60 -13.13 -4.04
C TRP A 159 30.16 -13.86 -5.31
N GLY A 160 28.90 -13.70 -5.70
CA GLY A 160 28.34 -14.29 -6.92
C GLY A 160 28.80 -13.62 -8.23
N GLY A 161 29.92 -12.90 -8.23
CA GLY A 161 30.39 -12.13 -9.39
C GLY A 161 29.58 -10.86 -9.66
N GLY A 162 29.72 -10.32 -10.87
CA GLY A 162 28.95 -9.18 -11.37
C GLY A 162 29.23 -8.98 -12.86
N LYS A 163 28.40 -8.19 -13.53
CA LYS A 163 28.58 -7.90 -14.96
C LYS A 163 28.23 -6.47 -15.28
N PHE A 164 28.87 -5.90 -16.30
CA PHE A 164 28.42 -4.65 -16.87
C PHE A 164 27.14 -4.89 -17.69
N VAL A 165 26.14 -4.04 -17.49
CA VAL A 165 24.90 -4.01 -18.28
C VAL A 165 24.69 -2.60 -18.82
N SER A 166 24.03 -2.42 -19.95
CA SER A 166 23.66 -1.09 -20.45
C SER A 166 22.46 -0.53 -19.69
N CYS A 167 22.50 0.77 -19.38
CA CYS A 167 21.38 1.48 -18.79
C CYS A 167 20.20 1.51 -19.77
N GLN A 168 19.00 1.12 -19.34
CA GLN A 168 17.79 1.11 -20.19
C GLN A 168 17.27 2.50 -20.60
N ILE A 169 17.96 3.58 -20.21
CA ILE A 169 17.54 4.97 -20.42
C ILE A 169 18.57 5.74 -21.23
N CYS A 170 19.84 5.75 -20.80
CA CYS A 170 20.91 6.48 -21.49
C CYS A 170 21.92 5.58 -22.23
N GLY A 171 21.82 4.26 -22.10
CA GLY A 171 22.74 3.31 -22.75
C GLY A 171 24.08 3.08 -22.03
N GLU A 172 24.47 3.92 -21.08
CA GLU A 172 25.75 3.84 -20.37
C GLU A 172 25.98 2.49 -19.66
N LYS A 173 27.23 1.98 -19.67
CA LYS A 173 27.60 0.71 -19.02
C LYS A 173 27.65 0.86 -17.50
N VAL A 174 26.92 0.01 -16.79
CA VAL A 174 26.79 0.05 -15.32
C VAL A 174 27.12 -1.30 -14.71
N TRP A 175 27.92 -1.30 -13.63
CA TRP A 175 28.24 -2.53 -12.92
C TRP A 175 27.04 -3.05 -12.15
N LYS A 176 26.61 -4.28 -12.45
CA LYS A 176 25.51 -4.96 -11.78
C LYS A 176 26.08 -6.10 -10.92
N GLY A 177 25.97 -5.92 -9.60
CA GLY A 177 26.20 -7.02 -8.65
C GLY A 177 25.19 -8.15 -8.84
N PRO A 178 25.46 -9.35 -8.31
CA PRO A 178 24.76 -10.58 -8.72
C PRO A 178 23.31 -10.61 -8.23
N LYS A 179 23.04 -9.98 -7.08
CA LYS A 179 21.68 -9.83 -6.50
C LYS A 179 21.07 -8.46 -6.81
N SER A 180 21.78 -7.59 -7.52
CA SER A 180 21.29 -6.25 -7.84
C SER A 180 20.28 -6.35 -8.99
N ASN A 181 19.12 -5.70 -8.86
CA ASN A 181 18.18 -5.51 -9.95
C ASN A 181 18.31 -4.12 -10.60
N VAL A 182 19.49 -3.50 -10.48
CA VAL A 182 19.76 -2.20 -11.11
C VAL A 182 19.65 -2.35 -12.63
N LYS A 183 18.77 -1.52 -13.21
CA LYS A 183 18.54 -1.39 -14.67
C LYS A 183 19.02 -0.05 -15.24
N THR A 184 19.52 0.83 -14.36
CA THR A 184 19.82 2.23 -14.70
C THR A 184 21.11 2.71 -14.03
N CYS A 185 21.80 3.68 -14.63
CA CYS A 185 23.09 4.18 -14.13
C CYS A 185 23.01 5.02 -12.85
N GLY A 186 21.83 5.55 -12.53
CA GLY A 186 21.67 6.35 -11.34
C GLY A 186 20.22 6.73 -11.06
N ARG A 187 20.03 7.54 -10.02
CA ARG A 187 18.70 7.92 -9.52
C ARG A 187 17.86 8.63 -10.59
N ARG A 188 18.47 9.48 -11.42
CA ARG A 188 17.79 10.20 -12.51
C ARG A 188 17.18 9.23 -13.53
N CYS A 189 17.99 8.34 -14.10
CA CYS A 189 17.53 7.31 -15.03
C CYS A 189 16.53 6.36 -14.37
N GLY A 190 16.75 5.98 -13.10
CA GLY A 190 15.80 5.17 -12.33
C GLY A 190 14.42 5.82 -12.22
N ASN A 191 14.35 7.11 -11.90
CA ASN A 191 13.09 7.85 -11.85
C ASN A 191 12.42 7.95 -13.22
N LEU A 192 13.18 8.14 -14.29
CA LEU A 192 12.63 8.20 -15.65
C LEU A 192 12.06 6.84 -16.10
N LEU A 193 12.81 5.76 -15.88
CA LEU A 193 12.33 4.40 -16.14
C LEU A 193 11.07 4.09 -15.32
N GLN A 194 11.01 4.52 -14.06
CA GLN A 194 9.80 4.39 -13.25
C GLN A 194 8.64 5.21 -13.82
N SER A 195 8.87 6.45 -14.27
CA SER A 195 7.83 7.27 -14.91
C SER A 195 7.29 6.61 -16.18
N ILE A 196 8.14 5.98 -16.99
CA ILE A 196 7.72 5.24 -18.19
C ILE A 196 6.86 4.04 -17.78
N ASN A 197 7.32 3.24 -16.81
CA ASN A 197 6.61 2.05 -16.35
C ASN A 197 5.34 2.33 -15.53
N THR A 198 5.10 3.58 -15.12
CA THR A 198 3.91 3.96 -14.32
C THR A 198 2.90 4.77 -15.12
N LYS A 199 3.15 5.02 -16.41
CA LYS A 199 2.27 5.78 -17.29
C LYS A 199 1.95 4.98 -18.55
N GLY A 200 0.79 5.28 -19.12
CA GLY A 200 0.35 4.67 -20.39
C GLY A 200 0.42 3.14 -20.34
N SER A 201 0.82 2.54 -21.45
CA SER A 201 0.90 1.08 -21.62
C SER A 201 1.91 0.37 -20.72
N GLY A 202 2.87 1.08 -20.16
CA GLY A 202 3.84 0.51 -19.23
C GLY A 202 3.26 0.21 -17.85
N ALA A 203 2.16 0.87 -17.46
CA ALA A 203 1.56 0.68 -16.15
C ALA A 203 0.79 -0.65 -16.08
N SER A 204 1.02 -1.45 -15.04
CA SER A 204 0.35 -2.76 -14.84
C SER A 204 -1.18 -2.67 -14.81
N ASN A 205 -1.70 -1.50 -14.42
CA ASN A 205 -3.14 -1.24 -14.32
C ASN A 205 -3.68 -0.49 -15.55
N TRP A 206 -2.88 -0.28 -16.60
CA TRP A 206 -3.37 0.34 -17.83
C TRP A 206 -4.17 -0.66 -18.63
N GLN A 207 -5.46 -0.38 -18.76
CA GLN A 207 -6.40 -1.22 -19.50
C GLN A 207 -6.70 -0.58 -20.86
N GLY A 208 -5.68 -0.25 -21.66
CA GLY A 208 -5.88 0.31 -23.01
C GLY A 208 -6.60 1.66 -23.05
N GLY A 209 -6.47 2.48 -22.00
CA GLY A 209 -7.17 3.78 -21.93
C GLY A 209 -8.66 3.70 -21.56
N ILE A 210 -9.16 2.56 -21.08
CA ILE A 210 -10.55 2.42 -20.56
C ILE A 210 -10.87 3.47 -19.48
N SER A 211 -9.87 4.00 -18.77
CA SER A 211 -10.05 5.12 -17.82
C SER A 211 -10.64 6.39 -18.43
N CYS A 212 -10.52 6.56 -19.75
CA CYS A 212 -11.11 7.69 -20.47
C CYS A 212 -12.59 7.45 -20.78
N LEU A 213 -13.05 6.19 -20.89
CA LEU A 213 -14.46 5.89 -21.10
C LEU A 213 -15.28 6.24 -19.86
N PRO A 214 -16.46 6.85 -20.01
CA PRO A 214 -17.23 6.99 -21.25
C PRO A 214 -16.95 8.26 -22.07
N TYR A 215 -15.95 9.05 -21.69
CA TYR A 215 -15.67 10.34 -22.32
C TYR A 215 -14.82 10.18 -23.59
N PRO A 216 -15.08 10.97 -24.63
CA PRO A 216 -14.22 11.02 -25.81
C PRO A 216 -12.89 11.74 -25.46
N PHE A 217 -11.85 11.54 -26.27
CA PHE A 217 -10.48 12.03 -26.00
C PHE A 217 -10.40 13.56 -25.93
N GLU A 218 -11.31 14.23 -26.64
CA GLU A 218 -11.47 15.68 -26.72
C GLU A 218 -12.01 16.28 -25.41
N PHE A 219 -12.61 15.48 -24.51
CA PHE A 219 -13.01 15.91 -23.16
C PHE A 219 -11.80 16.01 -22.20
N ASN A 220 -10.76 16.69 -22.65
CA ASN A 220 -9.46 16.81 -22.02
C ASN A 220 -9.34 18.05 -21.11
N LYS A 221 -8.13 18.29 -20.57
CA LYS A 221 -7.86 19.44 -19.68
C LYS A 221 -8.00 20.80 -20.39
N LYS A 222 -7.74 20.88 -21.70
CA LYS A 222 -7.84 22.11 -22.49
C LYS A 222 -9.30 22.56 -22.57
N LEU A 223 -10.20 21.69 -23.04
CA LEU A 223 -11.64 21.98 -23.10
C LEU A 223 -12.21 22.35 -21.72
N LYS A 224 -11.83 21.62 -20.66
CA LYS A 224 -12.25 21.95 -19.29
C LYS A 224 -11.79 23.32 -18.84
N LYS A 225 -10.60 23.76 -19.26
CA LYS A 225 -10.07 25.11 -18.97
C LYS A 225 -10.85 26.18 -19.73
N GLU A 226 -11.15 25.96 -21.01
CA GLU A 226 -11.96 26.87 -21.83
C GLU A 226 -13.36 27.10 -21.22
N ILE A 227 -14.02 26.02 -20.77
CA ILE A 227 -15.31 26.11 -20.06
C ILE A 227 -15.16 26.86 -18.72
N SER A 228 -14.09 26.61 -17.97
CA SER A 228 -13.80 27.35 -16.72
C SER A 228 -13.65 28.85 -16.97
N VAL A 229 -12.93 29.24 -18.04
CA VAL A 229 -12.71 30.64 -18.41
C VAL A 229 -14.01 31.31 -18.82
N ARG A 230 -14.80 30.66 -19.69
CA ARG A 230 -16.14 31.13 -20.10
C ARG A 230 -17.05 31.41 -18.89
N ASP A 231 -16.99 30.53 -17.90
CA ASP A 231 -17.83 30.61 -16.71
C ASP A 231 -17.16 31.42 -15.56
N HIS A 232 -16.10 32.16 -15.87
CA HIS A 232 -15.34 33.01 -14.94
C HIS A 232 -14.93 32.31 -13.65
N TYR A 233 -14.61 31.02 -13.74
CA TYR A 233 -14.28 30.17 -12.59
C TYR A 233 -15.35 30.16 -11.48
N LYS A 234 -16.61 30.48 -11.80
CA LYS A 234 -17.74 30.50 -10.87
C LYS A 234 -18.72 29.38 -11.18
N CYS A 235 -19.35 28.84 -10.13
CA CYS A 235 -20.41 27.83 -10.29
C CYS A 235 -21.61 28.46 -11.00
N GLN A 236 -22.08 27.82 -12.08
CA GLN A 236 -23.20 28.30 -12.89
C GLN A 236 -24.56 27.75 -12.45
N ASN A 237 -24.64 27.05 -11.31
CA ASN A 237 -25.93 26.66 -10.75
C ASN A 237 -26.55 27.87 -10.02
N PRO A 238 -27.73 28.37 -10.43
CA PRO A 238 -28.36 29.53 -9.80
C PRO A 238 -28.76 29.28 -8.33
N LEU A 239 -28.92 28.00 -7.94
CA LEU A 239 -29.23 27.55 -6.58
C LEU A 239 -27.96 27.08 -5.82
N CYS A 240 -26.79 27.61 -6.20
CA CYS A 240 -25.51 27.30 -5.57
C CYS A 240 -25.39 27.98 -4.20
N ARG A 241 -25.06 27.20 -3.16
CA ARG A 241 -24.78 27.71 -1.80
C ARG A 241 -23.30 28.04 -1.57
N ASN A 242 -22.46 27.92 -2.60
CA ASN A 242 -21.01 28.13 -2.54
C ASN A 242 -20.23 27.25 -1.53
N ASN A 243 -20.74 26.06 -1.21
CA ASN A 243 -20.17 25.18 -0.17
C ASN A 243 -18.91 24.40 -0.60
N SER A 244 -18.39 24.56 -1.82
CA SER A 244 -17.27 23.76 -2.31
C SER A 244 -16.24 24.57 -3.08
N LYS A 245 -14.97 24.40 -2.70
CA LYS A 245 -13.81 24.97 -3.40
C LYS A 245 -13.37 24.16 -4.64
N LYS A 246 -13.97 22.99 -4.86
CA LYS A 246 -13.66 22.12 -6.00
C LYS A 246 -14.70 22.31 -7.09
N PHE A 247 -14.25 22.41 -8.33
CA PHE A 247 -15.11 22.64 -9.49
C PHE A 247 -14.88 21.59 -10.57
N GLY A 248 -15.86 21.43 -11.46
CA GLY A 248 -15.78 20.51 -12.58
C GLY A 248 -16.79 20.85 -13.67
N VAL A 249 -16.54 20.35 -14.87
CA VAL A 249 -17.45 20.49 -16.01
C VAL A 249 -18.47 19.36 -16.00
N HIS A 250 -19.74 19.72 -16.09
CA HIS A 250 -20.90 18.82 -16.16
C HIS A 250 -21.52 18.85 -17.57
N HIS A 251 -22.11 17.73 -18.00
CA HIS A 251 -22.84 17.64 -19.27
C HIS A 251 -24.33 17.85 -18.98
N ILE A 252 -24.94 18.87 -19.57
CA ILE A 252 -26.32 19.27 -19.30
C ILE A 252 -27.32 18.19 -19.71
N ASP A 253 -27.08 17.54 -20.85
CA ASP A 253 -27.91 16.43 -21.35
C ASP A 253 -27.54 15.05 -20.77
N TYR A 254 -26.53 14.98 -19.88
CA TYR A 254 -25.96 13.75 -19.31
C TYR A 254 -25.35 12.76 -20.34
N ASN A 255 -25.27 13.14 -21.61
CA ASN A 255 -24.58 12.36 -22.63
C ASN A 255 -23.09 12.72 -22.62
N LYS A 256 -22.27 11.84 -22.02
CA LYS A 256 -20.81 12.02 -21.89
C LYS A 256 -20.06 12.11 -23.22
N LYS A 257 -20.69 11.75 -24.35
CA LYS A 257 -20.14 11.91 -25.70
C LYS A 257 -20.46 13.28 -26.31
N ASN A 258 -21.46 14.01 -25.80
CA ASN A 258 -21.84 15.32 -26.31
C ASN A 258 -20.99 16.42 -25.67
N ILE A 259 -19.82 16.66 -26.26
CA ILE A 259 -18.85 17.67 -25.81
C ILE A 259 -19.07 19.06 -26.43
N LYS A 260 -20.24 19.31 -27.04
CA LYS A 260 -20.56 20.63 -27.59
C LYS A 260 -20.42 21.68 -26.48
N PHE A 261 -19.77 22.79 -26.78
CA PHE A 261 -19.46 23.84 -25.80
C PHE A 261 -20.71 24.34 -25.05
N ARG A 262 -21.87 24.40 -25.71
CA ARG A 262 -23.18 24.74 -25.13
C ARG A 262 -23.80 23.65 -24.24
N ASN A 263 -23.40 22.39 -24.38
CA ASN A 263 -23.86 21.30 -23.54
C ASN A 263 -23.03 21.13 -22.25
N LEU A 264 -21.96 21.91 -22.10
CA LEU A 264 -21.06 21.83 -20.96
C LEU A 264 -21.29 23.03 -20.02
N ILE A 265 -21.34 22.77 -18.72
CA ILE A 265 -21.54 23.80 -17.67
C ILE A 265 -20.55 23.64 -16.53
N TYR A 266 -19.98 24.75 -16.02
CA TYR A 266 -19.03 24.72 -14.91
C TYR A 266 -19.73 24.77 -13.56
N LEU A 267 -19.57 23.73 -12.74
CA LEU A 267 -20.25 23.58 -11.46
C LEU A 267 -19.25 23.33 -10.32
N CYS A 268 -19.58 23.79 -9.11
CA CYS A 268 -18.89 23.33 -7.90
C CYS A 268 -19.26 21.86 -7.61
N PHE A 269 -18.42 21.15 -6.85
CA PHE A 269 -18.56 19.71 -6.63
C PHE A 269 -19.89 19.34 -5.97
N SER A 270 -20.38 20.14 -5.03
CA SER A 270 -21.67 19.89 -4.36
C SER A 270 -22.85 20.02 -5.34
N CYS A 271 -22.86 21.05 -6.19
CA CYS A 271 -23.88 21.21 -7.24
C CYS A 271 -23.78 20.12 -8.31
N ASN A 272 -22.57 19.71 -8.70
CA ASN A 272 -22.35 18.62 -9.65
C ASN A 272 -22.92 17.28 -9.12
N THR A 273 -22.72 16.99 -7.83
CA THR A 273 -23.29 15.81 -7.18
C THR A 273 -24.82 15.87 -7.11
N ARG A 274 -25.38 17.02 -6.70
CA ARG A 274 -26.84 17.25 -6.67
C ARG A 274 -27.49 17.06 -8.05
N ALA A 275 -26.80 17.49 -9.10
CA ALA A 275 -27.28 17.35 -10.48
C ALA A 275 -27.54 15.88 -10.88
N ASN A 276 -26.91 14.90 -10.24
CA ASN A 276 -27.08 13.50 -10.63
C ASN A 276 -28.40 12.85 -10.17
N PHE A 277 -29.10 13.43 -9.19
CA PHE A 277 -30.31 12.83 -8.58
C PHE A 277 -31.61 13.15 -9.32
N ASP A 278 -31.79 14.39 -9.80
CA ASP A 278 -33.01 14.83 -10.51
C ASP A 278 -32.64 15.42 -11.88
N ARG A 279 -32.31 14.53 -12.81
CA ARG A 279 -31.68 14.91 -14.09
C ARG A 279 -32.57 15.78 -14.95
N THR A 280 -33.88 15.52 -14.98
CA THR A 280 -34.84 16.29 -15.78
C THR A 280 -34.91 17.73 -15.31
N LYS A 281 -35.06 17.94 -14.00
CA LYS A 281 -35.07 19.29 -13.41
C LYS A 281 -33.79 20.05 -13.71
N TRP A 282 -32.63 19.44 -13.45
CA TRP A 282 -31.34 20.12 -13.65
C TRP A 282 -31.01 20.35 -15.11
N LYS A 283 -31.36 19.43 -16.01
CA LYS A 283 -31.25 19.61 -17.46
C LYS A 283 -32.02 20.86 -17.91
N ASN A 284 -33.26 21.03 -17.44
CA ASN A 284 -34.08 22.21 -17.78
C ASN A 284 -33.48 23.51 -17.23
N ILE A 285 -33.13 23.54 -15.94
CA ILE A 285 -32.52 24.71 -15.29
C ILE A 285 -31.22 25.11 -16.01
N TYR A 286 -30.30 24.16 -16.24
CA TYR A 286 -29.02 24.47 -16.86
C TYR A 286 -29.13 24.83 -18.34
N SER A 287 -30.10 24.28 -19.06
CA SER A 287 -30.38 24.68 -20.44
C SER A 287 -30.83 26.14 -20.51
N LEU A 288 -31.68 26.58 -19.59
CA LEU A 288 -32.10 27.98 -19.50
C LEU A 288 -30.91 28.91 -19.17
N VAL A 289 -30.11 28.56 -18.16
CA VAL A 289 -28.91 29.33 -17.77
C VAL A 289 -27.94 29.49 -18.95
N ILE A 290 -27.71 28.43 -19.72
CA ILE A 290 -26.85 28.51 -20.90
C ILE A 290 -27.49 29.35 -22.00
N LYS A 291 -28.79 29.16 -22.28
CA LYS A 291 -29.50 29.91 -23.32
C LYS A 291 -29.42 31.42 -23.07
N GLU A 292 -29.72 31.85 -21.86
CA GLU A 292 -29.66 33.27 -21.43
C GLU A 292 -28.27 33.88 -21.69
N LYS A 293 -27.19 33.16 -21.33
CA LYS A 293 -25.81 33.63 -21.58
C LYS A 293 -25.48 33.83 -23.05
N TYR A 294 -25.94 32.93 -23.94
CA TYR A 294 -25.62 33.04 -25.37
C TYR A 294 -26.52 34.04 -26.10
N GLU A 295 -27.74 34.26 -25.63
CA GLU A 295 -28.63 35.29 -26.17
C GLU A 295 -28.10 36.69 -25.85
N LEU A 296 -27.64 36.93 -24.61
CA LEU A 296 -27.03 38.20 -24.21
C LEU A 296 -25.78 38.55 -25.05
N ASN A 297 -24.90 37.57 -25.27
CA ASN A 297 -23.69 37.78 -26.07
C ASN A 297 -23.96 38.10 -27.55
N ARG A 298 -25.15 37.77 -28.08
CA ARG A 298 -25.47 38.07 -29.48
C ARG A 298 -25.73 39.56 -29.70
N TYR A 299 -26.22 40.27 -28.68
CA TYR A 299 -26.49 41.70 -28.76
C TYR A 299 -25.25 42.57 -28.51
N SER A 300 -24.30 42.10 -27.69
CA SER A 300 -23.07 42.85 -27.37
C SER A 300 -22.05 42.95 -28.52
N ILE A 301 -22.24 42.22 -29.62
CA ILE A 301 -21.31 42.21 -30.78
C ILE A 301 -21.79 43.16 -31.89
N ASN A 302 -23.04 43.63 -31.83
CA ASN A 302 -23.63 44.52 -32.84
C ASN A 302 -23.66 45.99 -32.41
N ILE A 303 -22.87 46.36 -31.38
CA ILE A 303 -22.65 47.73 -30.90
C ILE A 303 -21.15 48.01 -31.08
#